data_AF-A0A7Y3IB04-F1
#
_entry.id   AF-A0A7Y3IB04-F1
#
_cell.length_a   1.000
_cell.length_b   1.000
_cell.length_c   1.000
_cell.angle_alpha   90.00
_cell.angle_beta   90.00
_cell.angle_gamma   90.00
#
_symmetry.space_group_name_H-M   'P 1'
#
loop_
_entity.id
_entity.type
_entity.pdbx_description
1 polymer ?
#
loop_
_entity_poly.entity_id
_entity_poly.type
_entity_poly.pdbx_seq_one_letter_code
_entity_poly.pdbx_strand_id
1 'polypeptide(L)'
;GLTETSSPELLRAVREFADQRGLGYTIHLNQSRAEYEFMVRYHRIRPAEYLARHGFLGPRLFAAHARYVNDEETALLGESGTIISHQAGMAANRGISPPIPALRAAGCPIALGTDNNTNDVFEVMRIALLTERIRRNRDGDEVPGLQPQPEDVLADCTEGGAQAVAQEGDLGTLEVGKKADLLVIDMQRAHLMPAGRVLSAVIHSGHPGDIESSMIDGRFVMREGQVTTMDEEAVLREAAEVGRRIWDQVLESGPVRVPRLSRS
;
A
#
# COMPACT_ATOMS: atom_id res chain seq x y z
N GLY A 1 -11.29 -9.66 1.01
CA GLY A 1 -11.53 -10.51 2.19
C GLY A 1 -10.23 -10.88 2.86
N LEU A 2 -10.26 -11.81 3.82
CA LEU A 2 -9.07 -12.44 4.44
C LEU A 2 -8.99 -13.90 3.98
N THR A 3 -7.80 -14.48 3.96
CA THR A 3 -7.61 -15.88 3.55
C THR A 3 -8.41 -16.84 4.44
N GLU A 4 -8.35 -16.65 5.75
CA GLU A 4 -8.98 -17.50 6.77
C GLU A 4 -10.51 -17.43 6.80
N THR A 5 -11.10 -16.40 6.20
CA THR A 5 -12.56 -16.25 6.09
C THR A 5 -13.08 -16.50 4.67
N SER A 6 -12.24 -17.04 3.78
CA SER A 6 -12.61 -17.30 2.38
C SER A 6 -12.69 -18.79 2.08
N SER A 7 -13.89 -19.30 1.82
CA SER A 7 -14.07 -20.69 1.40
C SER A 7 -13.49 -20.92 0.00
N PRO A 8 -13.13 -22.17 -0.35
CA PRO A 8 -12.67 -22.48 -1.71
C PRO A 8 -13.70 -22.11 -2.79
N GLU A 9 -14.99 -22.24 -2.49
CA GLU A 9 -16.10 -21.88 -3.39
C GLU A 9 -16.12 -20.38 -3.63
N LEU A 10 -15.96 -19.56 -2.59
CA LEU A 10 -15.91 -18.11 -2.71
C LEU A 10 -14.70 -17.67 -3.53
N LEU A 11 -13.51 -18.24 -3.26
CA LEU A 11 -12.30 -17.93 -4.01
C LEU A 11 -12.47 -18.22 -5.51
N ARG A 12 -12.99 -19.40 -5.86
CA ARG A 12 -13.27 -19.77 -7.25
C ARG A 12 -14.28 -18.84 -7.90
N ALA A 13 -15.39 -18.53 -7.21
CA ALA A 13 -16.43 -17.66 -7.75
C ALA A 13 -15.93 -16.22 -8.01
N VAL A 14 -15.13 -15.66 -7.09
CA VAL A 14 -14.52 -14.35 -7.27
C VAL A 14 -13.54 -14.36 -8.44
N ARG A 15 -12.69 -15.38 -8.52
CA ARG A 15 -11.71 -15.52 -9.60
C ARG A 15 -12.41 -15.65 -10.96
N GLU A 16 -13.39 -16.52 -11.08
CA GLU A 16 -14.16 -16.72 -12.30
C GLU A 16 -14.87 -15.44 -12.74
N PHE A 17 -15.50 -14.72 -11.80
CA PHE A 17 -16.14 -13.44 -12.09
C PHE A 17 -15.15 -12.40 -12.60
N ALA A 18 -13.98 -12.30 -11.96
CA ALA A 18 -12.92 -11.38 -12.39
C ALA A 18 -12.39 -11.74 -13.79
N ASP A 19 -12.16 -13.03 -14.05
CA ASP A 19 -11.67 -13.51 -15.33
C ASP A 19 -12.67 -13.24 -16.48
N GLN A 20 -13.96 -13.51 -16.27
CA GLN A 20 -15.03 -13.25 -17.26
C GLN A 20 -15.19 -11.78 -17.62
N ARG A 21 -14.74 -10.87 -16.74
CA ARG A 21 -14.91 -9.42 -16.89
C ARG A 21 -13.60 -8.68 -17.14
N GLY A 22 -12.47 -9.38 -17.18
CA GLY A 22 -11.14 -8.77 -17.29
C GLY A 22 -10.80 -7.85 -16.12
N LEU A 23 -11.27 -8.16 -14.91
CA LEU A 23 -11.05 -7.35 -13.71
C LEU A 23 -9.86 -7.88 -12.88
N GLY A 24 -9.23 -6.97 -12.15
CA GLY A 24 -8.39 -7.31 -11.00
C GLY A 24 -9.22 -7.81 -9.82
N TYR A 25 -8.57 -8.46 -8.86
CA TYR A 25 -9.18 -8.92 -7.62
C TYR A 25 -8.18 -8.85 -6.47
N THR A 26 -8.68 -8.76 -5.23
CA THR A 26 -7.82 -8.48 -4.07
C THR A 26 -8.17 -9.29 -2.83
N ILE A 27 -7.15 -9.57 -2.02
CA ILE A 27 -7.28 -10.22 -0.72
C ILE A 27 -6.22 -9.68 0.24
N HIS A 28 -6.53 -9.63 1.53
CA HIS A 28 -5.50 -9.44 2.56
C HIS A 28 -4.82 -10.79 2.76
N LEU A 29 -3.49 -10.82 2.65
CA LEU A 29 -2.72 -12.06 2.65
C LEU A 29 -1.56 -11.97 3.62
N ASN A 30 -1.41 -12.99 4.47
CA ASN A 30 -0.30 -13.09 5.42
C ASN A 30 -0.13 -11.80 6.23
N GLN A 31 -1.24 -11.17 6.57
CA GLN A 31 -1.26 -9.89 7.26
C GLN A 31 -1.01 -10.06 8.75
N SER A 32 -1.36 -11.20 9.35
CA SER A 32 -1.26 -11.38 10.79
C SER A 32 -0.80 -12.77 11.17
N ARG A 33 -0.18 -12.88 12.34
CA ARG A 33 0.15 -14.17 12.94
C ARG A 33 -1.10 -15.02 13.21
N ALA A 34 -2.22 -14.38 13.56
CA ALA A 34 -3.49 -15.06 13.80
C ALA A 34 -4.05 -15.73 12.54
N GLU A 35 -3.99 -15.04 11.38
CA GLU A 35 -4.34 -15.62 10.07
C GLU A 35 -3.46 -16.85 9.78
N TYR A 36 -2.13 -16.68 9.88
CA TYR A 36 -1.19 -17.77 9.65
C TYR A 36 -1.46 -18.98 10.55
N GLU A 37 -1.63 -18.77 11.86
CA GLU A 37 -1.89 -19.82 12.84
C GLU A 37 -3.24 -20.51 12.58
N PHE A 38 -4.26 -19.76 12.18
CA PHE A 38 -5.55 -20.33 11.78
C PHE A 38 -5.38 -21.26 10.57
N MET A 39 -4.73 -20.80 9.51
CA MET A 39 -4.56 -21.57 8.28
C MET A 39 -3.78 -22.87 8.54
N VAL A 40 -2.68 -22.80 9.29
CA VAL A 40 -1.91 -24.00 9.64
C VAL A 40 -2.70 -24.95 10.54
N ARG A 41 -3.48 -24.43 11.51
CA ARG A 41 -4.25 -25.25 12.44
C ARG A 41 -5.35 -26.04 11.73
N TYR A 42 -6.11 -25.39 10.86
CA TYR A 42 -7.33 -25.96 10.28
C TYR A 42 -7.14 -26.51 8.87
N HIS A 43 -6.24 -25.94 8.08
CA HIS A 43 -5.98 -26.35 6.68
C HIS A 43 -4.64 -27.05 6.48
N ARG A 44 -3.75 -27.06 7.49
CA ARG A 44 -2.41 -27.70 7.47
C ARG A 44 -1.46 -27.13 6.41
N ILE A 45 -1.77 -25.95 5.89
CA ILE A 45 -0.99 -25.23 4.88
C ILE A 45 -1.00 -23.75 5.19
N ARG A 46 -0.08 -23.00 4.58
CA ARG A 46 0.06 -21.56 4.79
C ARG A 46 -0.91 -20.76 3.89
N PRO A 47 -1.19 -19.47 4.20
CA PRO A 47 -2.17 -18.69 3.46
C PRO A 47 -1.95 -18.64 1.93
N ALA A 48 -0.74 -18.37 1.44
CA ALA A 48 -0.50 -18.28 0.00
C ALA A 48 -0.54 -19.66 -0.68
N GLU A 49 -0.09 -20.71 0.01
CA GLU A 49 -0.24 -22.10 -0.45
C GLU A 49 -1.72 -22.50 -0.59
N TYR A 50 -2.59 -22.06 0.34
CA TYR A 50 -4.02 -22.27 0.25
C TYR A 50 -4.63 -21.57 -0.97
N LEU A 51 -4.25 -20.31 -1.21
CA LEU A 51 -4.68 -19.58 -2.42
C LEU A 51 -4.19 -20.26 -3.70
N ALA A 52 -2.95 -20.75 -3.72
CA ALA A 52 -2.37 -21.48 -4.86
C ALA A 52 -3.15 -22.77 -5.14
N ARG A 53 -3.39 -23.59 -4.11
CA ARG A 53 -4.15 -24.85 -4.20
C ARG A 53 -5.57 -24.66 -4.75
N HIS A 54 -6.16 -23.49 -4.51
CA HIS A 54 -7.51 -23.17 -4.95
C HIS A 54 -7.56 -22.25 -6.19
N GLY A 55 -6.44 -22.11 -6.92
CA GLY A 55 -6.39 -21.40 -8.19
C GLY A 55 -6.63 -19.89 -8.07
N PHE A 56 -6.39 -19.32 -6.90
CA PHE A 56 -6.67 -17.91 -6.65
C PHE A 56 -5.48 -17.00 -6.99
N LEU A 57 -4.24 -17.49 -6.92
CA LEU A 57 -3.07 -16.70 -7.32
C LEU A 57 -3.07 -16.38 -8.82
N GLY A 58 -2.43 -15.27 -9.20
CA GLY A 58 -2.31 -14.86 -10.59
C GLY A 58 -1.89 -13.40 -10.76
N PRO A 59 -1.63 -12.97 -12.01
CA PRO A 59 -1.08 -11.64 -12.30
C PRO A 59 -2.08 -10.50 -12.11
N ARG A 60 -3.36 -10.83 -11.92
CA ARG A 60 -4.44 -9.88 -11.61
C ARG A 60 -4.82 -9.86 -10.13
N LEU A 61 -4.14 -10.66 -9.30
CA LEU A 61 -4.32 -10.65 -7.86
C LEU A 61 -3.49 -9.53 -7.25
N PHE A 62 -4.17 -8.65 -6.54
CA PHE A 62 -3.59 -7.65 -5.65
C PHE A 62 -3.64 -8.14 -4.20
N ALA A 63 -2.53 -8.70 -3.71
CA ALA A 63 -2.41 -9.24 -2.37
C ALA A 63 -1.89 -8.17 -1.39
N ALA A 64 -2.73 -7.76 -0.44
CA ALA A 64 -2.35 -6.77 0.55
C ALA A 64 -1.50 -7.38 1.68
N HIS A 65 -0.50 -6.62 2.12
CA HIS A 65 0.44 -6.91 3.22
C HIS A 65 1.59 -7.86 2.90
N ALA A 66 1.34 -9.17 2.81
CA ALA A 66 2.36 -10.21 2.69
C ALA A 66 3.45 -10.22 3.80
N ARG A 67 3.10 -9.84 5.04
CA ARG A 67 4.06 -9.65 6.15
C ARG A 67 4.74 -10.94 6.60
N TYR A 68 3.97 -12.02 6.68
CA TYR A 68 4.40 -13.29 7.29
C TYR A 68 4.69 -14.38 6.26
N VAL A 69 4.98 -14.04 5.00
CA VAL A 69 5.35 -15.04 3.98
C VAL A 69 6.70 -15.69 4.30
N ASN A 70 6.84 -16.98 4.00
CA ASN A 70 8.12 -17.69 3.97
C ASN A 70 8.65 -17.79 2.52
N ASP A 71 9.75 -18.51 2.34
CA ASP A 71 10.41 -18.68 1.04
C ASP A 71 9.52 -19.43 0.04
N GLU A 72 8.82 -20.48 0.49
CA GLU A 72 7.89 -21.24 -0.36
C GLU A 72 6.69 -20.39 -0.83
N GLU A 73 6.07 -19.63 0.08
CA GLU A 73 4.99 -18.70 -0.29
C GLU A 73 5.49 -17.57 -1.20
N THR A 74 6.72 -17.08 -0.97
CA THR A 74 7.36 -16.07 -1.80
C THR A 74 7.56 -16.58 -3.24
N ALA A 75 8.02 -17.82 -3.41
CA ALA A 75 8.14 -18.45 -4.72
C ALA A 75 6.79 -18.58 -5.43
N LEU A 76 5.75 -19.08 -4.74
CA LEU A 76 4.40 -19.21 -5.31
C LEU A 76 3.82 -17.86 -5.77
N LEU A 77 3.99 -16.81 -4.95
CA LEU A 77 3.54 -15.46 -5.28
C LEU A 77 4.29 -14.92 -6.50
N GLY A 78 5.62 -15.11 -6.56
CA GLY A 78 6.46 -14.71 -7.68
C GLY A 78 6.12 -15.43 -8.98
N GLU A 79 6.05 -16.76 -8.96
CA GLU A 79 5.71 -17.60 -10.13
C GLU A 79 4.34 -17.26 -10.70
N SER A 80 3.38 -16.89 -9.85
CA SER A 80 2.05 -16.48 -10.28
C SER A 80 1.96 -15.04 -10.78
N GLY A 81 3.02 -14.24 -10.63
CA GLY A 81 3.02 -12.81 -10.91
C GLY A 81 2.12 -12.00 -10.00
N THR A 82 1.81 -12.50 -8.79
CA THR A 82 0.92 -11.82 -7.84
C THR A 82 1.49 -10.46 -7.46
N ILE A 83 0.65 -9.42 -7.53
CA ILE A 83 1.03 -8.05 -7.19
C ILE A 83 0.91 -7.87 -5.68
N ILE A 84 1.97 -7.40 -5.04
CA ILE A 84 2.00 -7.16 -3.59
C ILE A 84 1.71 -5.70 -3.31
N SER A 85 0.64 -5.44 -2.54
CA SER A 85 0.38 -4.13 -1.97
C SER A 85 1.10 -3.97 -0.63
N HIS A 86 2.22 -3.26 -0.63
CA HIS A 86 2.97 -2.96 0.58
C HIS A 86 2.30 -1.84 1.38
N GLN A 87 1.57 -2.26 2.42
CA GLN A 87 0.94 -1.37 3.40
C GLN A 87 1.97 -0.94 4.47
N ALA A 88 2.92 -0.08 4.07
CA ALA A 88 4.13 0.19 4.85
C ALA A 88 3.86 0.82 6.23
N GLY A 89 2.96 1.80 6.33
CA GLY A 89 2.56 2.38 7.62
C GLY A 89 2.00 1.34 8.58
N MET A 90 1.14 0.44 8.08
CA MET A 90 0.58 -0.65 8.88
C MET A 90 1.61 -1.73 9.23
N ALA A 91 2.59 -1.98 8.38
CA ALA A 91 3.73 -2.83 8.70
C ALA A 91 4.57 -2.26 9.84
N ALA A 92 4.86 -0.95 9.81
CA ALA A 92 5.59 -0.25 10.85
C ALA A 92 4.88 -0.30 12.21
N ASN A 93 3.56 -0.07 12.25
CA ASN A 93 2.75 -0.19 13.48
C ASN A 93 2.87 -1.54 14.19
N ARG A 94 3.14 -2.61 13.43
CA ARG A 94 3.28 -3.97 13.97
C ARG A 94 4.73 -4.43 14.12
N GLY A 95 5.70 -3.59 13.74
CA GLY A 95 7.13 -3.90 13.78
C GLY A 95 7.55 -5.03 12.83
N ILE A 96 6.73 -5.36 11.83
CA ILE A 96 6.95 -6.51 10.93
C ILE A 96 6.64 -6.08 9.50
N SER A 97 7.67 -6.06 8.66
CA SER A 97 7.58 -5.67 7.25
C SER A 97 7.72 -6.88 6.33
N PRO A 98 6.94 -6.92 5.22
CA PRO A 98 7.07 -7.97 4.21
C PRO A 98 8.51 -8.06 3.67
N PRO A 99 8.95 -9.23 3.18
CA PRO A 99 10.25 -9.40 2.56
C PRO A 99 10.24 -8.83 1.13
N ILE A 100 10.04 -7.52 0.97
CA ILE A 100 9.95 -6.85 -0.33
C ILE A 100 11.11 -7.20 -1.27
N PRO A 101 12.40 -7.23 -0.83
CA PRO A 101 13.49 -7.63 -1.71
C PRO A 101 13.33 -9.05 -2.27
N ALA A 102 12.90 -10.01 -1.44
CA ALA A 102 12.71 -11.40 -1.85
C ALA A 102 11.48 -11.58 -2.74
N LEU A 103 10.37 -10.91 -2.42
CA LEU A 103 9.15 -10.91 -3.24
C LEU A 103 9.42 -10.33 -4.63
N ARG A 104 10.13 -9.19 -4.70
CA ARG A 104 10.55 -8.58 -5.97
C ARG A 104 11.48 -9.50 -6.75
N ALA A 105 12.48 -10.10 -6.09
CA ALA A 105 13.42 -11.03 -6.72
C ALA A 105 12.72 -12.31 -7.24
N ALA A 106 11.64 -12.74 -6.58
CA ALA A 106 10.82 -13.88 -7.02
C ALA A 106 9.91 -13.54 -8.22
N GLY A 107 9.77 -12.26 -8.58
CA GLY A 107 8.96 -11.80 -9.72
C GLY A 107 7.63 -11.16 -9.35
N CYS A 108 7.38 -10.86 -8.06
CA CYS A 108 6.19 -10.10 -7.67
C CYS A 108 6.35 -8.62 -8.04
N PRO A 109 5.37 -8.03 -8.75
CA PRO A 109 5.25 -6.58 -8.80
C PRO A 109 4.93 -6.01 -7.43
N ILE A 110 5.52 -4.86 -7.09
CA ILE A 110 5.33 -4.20 -5.80
C ILE A 110 4.59 -2.89 -6.03
N ALA A 111 3.50 -2.69 -5.29
CA ALA A 111 2.77 -1.42 -5.22
C ALA A 111 2.71 -0.94 -3.76
N LEU A 112 2.48 0.35 -3.54
CA LEU A 112 2.28 0.89 -2.20
C LEU A 112 0.79 1.12 -1.88
N GLY A 113 0.46 1.09 -0.59
CA GLY A 113 -0.87 1.46 -0.12
C GLY A 113 -0.86 2.02 1.30
N THR A 114 -1.90 2.78 1.62
CA THR A 114 -2.03 3.52 2.87
C THR A 114 -2.76 2.74 3.98
N ASP A 115 -3.60 1.79 3.59
CA ASP A 115 -4.57 1.11 4.45
C ASP A 115 -5.41 2.15 5.23
N ASN A 116 -5.87 1.80 6.42
CA ASN A 116 -6.71 2.63 7.27
C ASN A 116 -5.95 3.54 8.25
N ASN A 117 -4.62 3.59 8.22
CA ASN A 117 -3.83 4.28 9.25
C ASN A 117 -3.43 5.72 8.89
N THR A 118 -3.19 5.98 7.62
CA THR A 118 -2.85 7.30 7.09
C THR A 118 -3.53 7.47 5.73
N ASN A 119 -3.65 8.69 5.23
CA ASN A 119 -3.97 8.96 3.81
C ASN A 119 -2.79 9.69 3.12
N ASP A 120 -1.63 9.72 3.77
CA ASP A 120 -0.42 10.36 3.28
C ASP A 120 0.48 9.34 2.55
N VAL A 121 0.55 9.46 1.23
CA VAL A 121 1.39 8.59 0.39
C VAL A 121 2.89 8.92 0.52
N PHE A 122 3.28 10.15 0.86
CA PHE A 122 4.68 10.50 1.14
C PHE A 122 5.19 9.80 2.40
N GLU A 123 4.35 9.75 3.44
CA GLU A 123 4.61 8.98 4.64
C GLU A 123 4.78 7.49 4.31
N VAL A 124 3.88 6.91 3.51
CA VAL A 124 3.98 5.50 3.09
C VAL A 124 5.28 5.23 2.34
N MET A 125 5.64 6.04 1.35
CA MET A 125 6.90 5.91 0.61
C MET A 125 8.11 5.95 1.54
N ARG A 126 8.15 6.93 2.46
CA ARG A 126 9.26 7.07 3.41
C ARG A 126 9.36 5.86 4.35
N ILE A 127 8.24 5.36 4.85
CA ILE A 127 8.21 4.19 5.73
C ILE A 127 8.62 2.92 4.96
N ALA A 128 8.17 2.74 3.72
CA ALA A 128 8.57 1.63 2.87
C ALA A 128 10.10 1.62 2.67
N LEU A 129 10.66 2.77 2.30
CA LEU A 129 12.09 2.97 2.13
C LEU A 129 12.89 2.61 3.40
N LEU A 130 12.45 3.12 4.55
CA LEU A 130 13.15 2.91 5.82
C LEU A 130 13.04 1.46 6.31
N THR A 131 11.85 0.86 6.22
CA THR A 131 11.64 -0.51 6.70
C THR A 131 12.33 -1.54 5.82
N GLU A 132 12.41 -1.32 4.50
CA GLU A 132 13.20 -2.16 3.60
C GLU A 132 14.69 -2.05 3.91
N ARG A 133 15.24 -0.85 4.12
CA ARG A 133 16.65 -0.66 4.54
C ARG A 133 16.97 -1.38 5.85
N ILE A 134 16.09 -1.31 6.84
CA ILE A 134 16.24 -2.04 8.12
C ILE A 134 16.32 -3.55 7.87
N ARG A 135 15.41 -4.08 7.04
CA ARG A 135 15.38 -5.50 6.69
C ARG A 135 16.65 -5.92 5.95
N ARG A 136 17.04 -5.20 4.90
CA ARG A 136 18.28 -5.42 4.13
C ARG A 136 19.53 -5.45 5.00
N ASN A 137 19.66 -4.50 5.93
CA ASN A 137 20.78 -4.49 6.87
C ASN A 137 20.78 -5.70 7.80
N ARG A 138 19.62 -6.13 8.29
CA ARG A 138 19.50 -7.37 9.10
C ARG A 138 19.84 -8.62 8.27
N ASP A 139 19.46 -8.61 6.99
CA ASP A 139 19.64 -9.74 6.08
C ASP A 139 21.05 -9.76 5.45
N GLY A 140 21.91 -8.77 5.78
CA GLY A 140 23.34 -8.77 5.48
C GLY A 140 23.76 -8.09 4.17
N ASP A 141 22.99 -7.13 3.66
CA ASP A 141 23.37 -6.34 2.48
C ASP A 141 24.80 -5.75 2.63
N GLU A 142 25.63 -5.91 1.59
CA GLU A 142 27.06 -5.54 1.58
C GLU A 142 27.29 -4.06 1.91
N VAL A 143 26.38 -3.19 1.47
CA VAL A 143 26.40 -1.75 1.74
C VAL A 143 25.06 -1.32 2.37
N PRO A 144 24.96 -1.31 3.71
CA PRO A 144 23.74 -0.92 4.40
C PRO A 144 23.23 0.46 4.02
N GLY A 145 21.91 0.59 3.86
CA GLY A 145 21.24 1.87 3.64
C GLY A 145 21.34 2.43 2.21
N LEU A 146 21.98 1.71 1.27
CA LEU A 146 22.07 2.14 -0.12
C LEU A 146 20.80 1.81 -0.92
N GLN A 147 20.14 0.69 -0.64
CA GLN A 147 18.93 0.28 -1.36
C GLN A 147 17.74 0.14 -0.39
N PRO A 148 16.49 0.44 -0.82
CA PRO A 148 16.14 1.05 -2.11
C PRO A 148 16.52 2.54 -2.18
N GLN A 149 16.61 3.07 -3.40
CA GLN A 149 16.72 4.49 -3.70
C GLN A 149 15.33 5.16 -3.78
N PRO A 150 15.25 6.50 -3.65
CA PRO A 150 13.99 7.24 -3.81
C PRO A 150 13.24 6.93 -5.11
N GLU A 151 13.95 6.69 -6.21
CA GLU A 151 13.41 6.32 -7.52
C GLU A 151 12.69 4.97 -7.49
N ASP A 152 13.26 3.96 -6.82
CA ASP A 152 12.64 2.63 -6.72
C ASP A 152 11.30 2.70 -5.97
N VAL A 153 11.25 3.50 -4.90
CA VAL A 153 10.05 3.66 -4.08
C VAL A 153 9.00 4.53 -4.78
N LEU A 154 9.42 5.51 -5.58
CA LEU A 154 8.52 6.24 -6.46
C LEU A 154 7.91 5.30 -7.51
N ALA A 155 8.72 4.43 -8.13
CA ALA A 155 8.25 3.46 -9.11
C ALA A 155 7.24 2.47 -8.50
N ASP A 156 7.49 1.97 -7.28
CA ASP A 156 6.49 1.17 -6.55
C ASP A 156 5.19 1.95 -6.30
N CYS A 157 5.28 3.25 -6.05
CA CYS A 157 4.12 4.10 -5.82
C CYS A 157 3.33 4.40 -7.10
N THR A 158 4.00 4.63 -8.23
CA THR A 158 3.37 5.06 -9.48
C THR A 158 3.15 3.91 -10.45
N GLU A 159 4.22 3.30 -10.95
CA GLU A 159 4.18 2.19 -11.91
C GLU A 159 3.58 0.93 -11.27
N GLY A 160 4.00 0.61 -10.05
CA GLY A 160 3.44 -0.49 -9.27
C GLY A 160 1.94 -0.31 -9.01
N GLY A 161 1.52 0.92 -8.69
CA GLY A 161 0.11 1.28 -8.54
C GLY A 161 -0.69 1.13 -9.84
N ALA A 162 -0.13 1.59 -10.97
CA ALA A 162 -0.76 1.46 -12.28
C ALA A 162 -0.94 -0.01 -12.69
N GLN A 163 0.07 -0.85 -12.46
CA GLN A 163 0.00 -2.29 -12.70
C GLN A 163 -1.03 -2.96 -11.77
N ALA A 164 -1.11 -2.55 -10.51
CA ALA A 164 -2.09 -3.09 -9.55
C ALA A 164 -3.55 -2.90 -9.99
N VAL A 165 -3.83 -1.84 -10.75
CA VAL A 165 -5.17 -1.55 -11.29
C VAL A 165 -5.30 -1.90 -12.78
N ALA A 166 -4.33 -2.60 -13.36
CA ALA A 166 -4.27 -3.00 -14.77
C ALA A 166 -4.39 -1.81 -15.75
N GLN A 167 -3.72 -0.70 -15.43
CA GLN A 167 -3.65 0.51 -16.25
C GLN A 167 -2.21 0.97 -16.49
N GLU A 168 -1.24 0.07 -16.45
CA GLU A 168 0.17 0.39 -16.75
C GLU A 168 0.39 0.96 -18.16
N GLY A 169 -0.52 0.71 -19.10
CA GLY A 169 -0.52 1.30 -20.43
C GLY A 169 -0.94 2.78 -20.46
N ASP A 170 -1.71 3.23 -19.46
CA ASP A 170 -2.32 4.56 -19.41
C ASP A 170 -1.78 5.45 -18.28
N LEU A 171 -1.24 4.85 -17.21
CA LEU A 171 -0.87 5.50 -15.95
C LEU A 171 0.59 5.18 -15.55
N GLY A 172 1.03 5.78 -14.44
CA GLY A 172 2.25 5.41 -13.71
C GLY A 172 3.55 6.09 -14.17
N THR A 173 3.61 6.55 -15.42
CA THR A 173 4.77 7.25 -15.99
C THR A 173 4.34 8.46 -16.84
N LEU A 174 5.25 9.42 -17.01
CA LEU A 174 5.05 10.58 -17.87
C LEU A 174 5.58 10.26 -19.28
N GLU A 175 4.71 9.70 -20.13
CA GLU A 175 5.04 9.29 -21.49
C GLU A 175 3.98 9.76 -22.49
N VAL A 176 4.40 10.03 -23.74
CA VAL A 176 3.47 10.42 -24.80
C VAL A 176 2.46 9.30 -25.05
N GLY A 177 1.16 9.63 -24.99
CA GLY A 177 0.06 8.70 -25.20
C GLY A 177 -0.62 8.24 -23.91
N LYS A 178 0.04 8.38 -22.75
CA LYS A 178 -0.56 8.13 -21.43
C LYS A 178 -1.47 9.27 -20.98
N LYS A 179 -2.30 8.99 -19.98
CA LYS A 179 -3.16 9.99 -19.35
C LYS A 179 -2.34 11.03 -18.62
N ALA A 180 -2.82 12.28 -18.64
CA ALA A 180 -2.21 13.37 -17.90
C ALA A 180 -2.67 13.35 -16.44
N ASP A 181 -2.16 12.36 -15.69
CA ASP A 181 -2.32 12.20 -14.25
C ASP A 181 -1.05 12.71 -13.56
N LEU A 182 -1.08 13.97 -13.10
CA LEU A 182 0.12 14.72 -12.72
C LEU A 182 -0.03 15.36 -11.35
N LEU A 183 1.07 15.36 -10.60
CA LEU A 183 1.24 16.16 -9.39
C LEU A 183 2.30 17.25 -9.65
N VAL A 184 2.00 18.47 -9.26
CA VAL A 184 2.95 19.58 -9.23
C VAL A 184 3.35 19.81 -7.78
N ILE A 185 4.64 19.68 -7.47
CA ILE A 185 5.18 19.84 -6.12
C ILE A 185 5.92 21.17 -6.04
N ASP A 186 5.56 21.99 -5.05
CA ASP A 186 6.26 23.24 -4.74
C ASP A 186 7.53 22.95 -3.94
N MET A 187 8.67 23.03 -4.63
CA MET A 187 9.99 22.80 -4.02
C MET A 187 10.49 23.99 -3.19
N GLN A 188 9.85 25.16 -3.23
CA GLN A 188 10.32 26.37 -2.53
C GLN A 188 9.90 26.38 -1.05
N ARG A 189 10.16 25.26 -0.36
CA ARG A 189 9.80 25.04 1.05
C ARG A 189 11.04 24.84 1.90
N ALA A 190 10.98 25.30 3.14
CA ALA A 190 12.14 25.29 4.05
C ALA A 190 12.66 23.87 4.31
N HIS A 191 11.80 22.85 4.31
CA HIS A 191 12.19 21.44 4.50
C HIS A 191 12.62 20.74 3.22
N LEU A 192 12.44 21.36 2.05
CA LEU A 192 12.85 20.81 0.75
C LEU A 192 14.11 21.48 0.19
N MET A 193 14.55 22.61 0.75
CA MET A 193 15.68 23.39 0.25
C MET A 193 16.84 23.50 1.26
N PRO A 194 18.10 23.40 0.81
CA PRO A 194 18.54 23.15 -0.58
C PRO A 194 18.39 21.67 -1.00
N ALA A 195 17.91 21.42 -2.23
CA ALA A 195 17.78 20.07 -2.78
C ALA A 195 18.94 19.71 -3.74
N GLY A 196 19.93 18.96 -3.26
CA GLY A 196 20.99 18.41 -4.13
C GLY A 196 20.50 17.29 -5.06
N ARG A 197 19.50 16.51 -4.61
CA ARG A 197 18.72 15.56 -5.41
C ARG A 197 17.25 15.81 -5.13
N VAL A 198 16.50 16.29 -6.12
CA VAL A 198 15.10 16.70 -5.97
C VAL A 198 14.24 15.57 -5.39
N LEU A 199 14.27 14.38 -6.00
CA LEU A 199 13.45 13.26 -5.53
C LEU A 199 13.86 12.79 -4.12
N SER A 200 15.15 12.84 -3.80
CA SER A 200 15.62 12.54 -2.45
C SER A 200 15.03 13.50 -1.43
N ALA A 201 15.00 14.81 -1.71
CA ALA A 201 14.37 15.79 -0.82
C ALA A 201 12.86 15.51 -0.66
N VAL A 202 12.16 15.23 -1.76
CA VAL A 202 10.72 14.94 -1.77
C VAL A 202 10.38 13.69 -0.94
N ILE A 203 11.03 12.55 -1.20
CA ILE A 203 10.70 11.29 -0.50
C ILE A 203 11.10 11.34 0.98
N HIS A 204 12.25 11.94 1.30
CA HIS A 204 12.74 11.96 2.68
C HIS A 204 12.09 13.04 3.55
N SER A 205 11.69 14.17 2.97
CA SER A 205 11.26 15.34 3.74
C SER A 205 9.91 15.91 3.32
N GLY A 206 9.43 15.60 2.11
CA GLY A 206 8.16 16.13 1.60
C GLY A 206 6.93 15.54 2.28
N HIS A 207 5.81 16.26 2.17
CA HIS A 207 4.50 15.87 2.69
C HIS A 207 3.38 16.35 1.75
N PRO A 208 2.11 15.90 1.90
CA PRO A 208 1.03 16.20 0.96
C PRO A 208 0.76 17.70 0.75
N GLY A 209 1.06 18.53 1.77
CA GLY A 209 0.93 19.98 1.70
C GLY A 209 1.94 20.68 0.79
N ASP A 210 2.93 19.94 0.25
CA ASP A 210 3.84 20.43 -0.78
C ASP A 210 3.25 20.30 -2.19
N ILE A 211 2.14 19.57 -2.36
CA ILE A 211 1.45 19.48 -3.66
C ILE A 211 0.71 20.80 -3.90
N GLU A 212 1.10 21.50 -4.96
CA GLU A 212 0.49 22.75 -5.41
C GLU A 212 -0.69 22.50 -6.35
N SER A 213 -0.55 21.56 -7.30
CA SER A 213 -1.61 21.19 -8.24
C SER A 213 -1.70 19.68 -8.41
N SER A 214 -2.92 19.19 -8.67
CA SER A 214 -3.19 17.80 -9.02
C SER A 214 -4.10 17.76 -10.25
N MET A 215 -3.71 16.95 -11.22
CA MET A 215 -4.41 16.75 -12.49
C MET A 215 -4.75 15.26 -12.66
N ILE A 216 -5.97 14.98 -13.11
CA ILE A 216 -6.44 13.64 -13.44
C ILE A 216 -7.05 13.69 -14.85
N ASP A 217 -6.56 12.84 -15.75
CA ASP A 217 -6.97 12.74 -17.15
C ASP A 217 -7.00 14.10 -17.85
N GLY A 218 -5.98 14.94 -17.60
CA GLY A 218 -5.84 16.27 -18.20
C GLY A 218 -6.67 17.37 -17.52
N ARG A 219 -7.39 17.07 -16.43
CA ARG A 219 -8.24 18.02 -15.71
C ARG A 219 -7.67 18.31 -14.33
N PHE A 220 -7.45 19.59 -14.01
CA PHE A 220 -7.07 20.00 -12.68
C PHE A 220 -8.22 19.74 -11.68
N VAL A 221 -7.96 18.90 -10.69
CA VAL A 221 -8.83 18.67 -9.53
C VAL A 221 -8.38 19.50 -8.32
N MET A 222 -7.12 19.93 -8.33
CA MET A 222 -6.56 20.93 -7.42
C MET A 222 -5.60 21.82 -8.20
N ARG A 223 -5.62 23.12 -7.95
CA ARG A 223 -4.71 24.08 -8.59
C ARG A 223 -4.38 25.21 -7.62
N GLU A 224 -3.12 25.61 -7.54
CA GLU A 224 -2.65 26.68 -6.64
C GLU A 224 -3.06 26.43 -5.18
N GLY A 225 -3.03 25.15 -4.76
CA GLY A 225 -3.41 24.68 -3.43
C GLY A 225 -4.91 24.73 -3.14
N GLN A 226 -5.76 24.93 -4.15
CA GLN A 226 -7.22 24.98 -4.01
C GLN A 226 -7.87 23.81 -4.74
N VAL A 227 -8.67 23.02 -4.04
CA VAL A 227 -9.47 21.95 -4.65
C VAL A 227 -10.63 22.56 -5.45
N THR A 228 -10.78 22.16 -6.70
CA THR A 228 -11.73 22.78 -7.65
C THR A 228 -13.02 21.98 -7.83
N THR A 229 -13.10 20.79 -7.23
CA THR A 229 -14.17 19.81 -7.48
C THR A 229 -15.16 19.63 -6.34
N MET A 230 -14.93 20.27 -5.19
CA MET A 230 -15.80 20.19 -4.01
C MET A 230 -15.68 21.42 -3.11
N ASP A 231 -16.70 21.66 -2.28
CA ASP A 231 -16.66 22.62 -1.18
C ASP A 231 -16.01 21.95 0.04
N GLU A 232 -14.74 22.26 0.29
CA GLU A 232 -13.98 21.68 1.40
C GLU A 232 -14.60 22.00 2.75
N GLU A 233 -15.11 23.21 2.96
CA GLU A 233 -15.70 23.60 4.24
C GLU A 233 -17.00 22.83 4.51
N ALA A 234 -17.82 22.62 3.48
CA ALA A 234 -19.03 21.81 3.60
C ALA A 234 -18.70 20.35 3.94
N VAL A 235 -17.72 19.76 3.27
CA VAL A 235 -17.26 18.39 3.55
C VAL A 235 -16.74 18.27 4.99
N LEU A 236 -15.95 19.24 5.46
CA LEU A 236 -15.45 19.26 6.84
C LEU A 236 -16.58 19.37 7.87
N ARG A 237 -17.59 20.20 7.62
CA ARG A 237 -18.77 20.31 8.50
C ARG A 237 -19.53 18.99 8.56
N GLU A 238 -19.83 18.38 7.42
CA GLU A 238 -20.53 17.09 7.37
C GLU A 238 -19.73 15.98 8.06
N ALA A 239 -18.43 15.89 7.81
CA ALA A 239 -17.55 14.92 8.46
C ALA A 239 -17.53 15.09 9.98
N ALA A 240 -17.52 16.34 10.48
CA ALA A 240 -17.57 16.62 11.91
C ALA A 240 -18.92 16.22 12.54
N GLU A 241 -20.04 16.46 11.85
CA GLU A 241 -21.38 16.06 12.30
C GLU A 241 -21.52 14.54 12.35
N VAL A 242 -21.13 13.84 11.29
CA VAL A 242 -21.14 12.37 11.22
C VAL A 242 -20.20 11.78 12.28
N GLY A 243 -19.00 12.33 12.40
CA GLY A 243 -18.00 11.90 13.37
C GLY A 243 -18.50 12.02 14.80
N ARG A 244 -19.16 13.14 15.15
CA ARG A 244 -19.75 13.34 16.48
C ARG A 244 -20.85 12.30 16.76
N ARG A 245 -21.77 12.10 15.82
CA ARG A 245 -22.85 11.12 15.95
C ARG A 245 -22.31 9.69 16.18
N ILE A 246 -21.29 9.28 15.45
CA ILE A 246 -20.67 7.96 15.63
C ILE A 246 -19.96 7.88 16.98
N TRP A 247 -19.22 8.92 17.37
CA TRP A 247 -18.53 8.97 18.66
C TRP A 247 -19.49 8.93 19.85
N ASP A 248 -20.64 9.60 19.77
CA ASP A 248 -21.66 9.58 20.80
C ASP A 248 -22.15 8.14 21.03
N GLN A 249 -22.43 7.38 19.96
CA GLN A 249 -22.79 5.96 20.04
C GLN A 249 -21.70 5.08 20.67
N VAL A 250 -20.43 5.34 20.33
CA VAL A 250 -19.30 4.62 20.91
C VAL A 250 -19.22 4.88 22.41
N LEU A 251 -19.38 6.14 22.83
CA LEU A 251 -19.34 6.53 24.24
C LEU A 251 -20.55 6.00 25.03
N GLU A 252 -21.73 5.93 24.41
CA GLU A 252 -22.92 5.28 24.97
C GLU A 252 -22.71 3.77 25.17
N SER A 253 -21.97 3.10 24.27
CA SER A 253 -21.67 1.67 24.38
C SER A 253 -20.68 1.32 25.50
N GLY A 254 -19.97 2.32 26.02
CA GLY A 254 -19.03 2.19 27.13
C GLY A 254 -17.83 3.12 27.02
N PRO A 255 -17.04 3.26 28.10
CA PRO A 255 -15.88 4.14 28.09
C PRO A 255 -14.79 3.61 27.14
N VAL A 256 -14.29 4.49 26.27
CA VAL A 256 -13.12 4.18 25.43
C VAL A 256 -11.86 4.25 26.28
N ARG A 257 -11.23 3.09 26.49
CA ARG A 257 -9.98 2.99 27.23
C ARG A 257 -8.80 3.22 26.28
N VAL A 258 -8.17 4.39 26.39
CA VAL A 258 -6.91 4.67 25.69
C VAL A 258 -5.75 3.99 26.44
N PRO A 259 -5.00 3.07 25.80
CA PRO A 259 -3.81 2.46 26.41
C PRO A 259 -2.79 3.55 26.78
N ARG A 260 -2.19 3.44 27.97
CA ARG A 260 -1.12 4.34 28.41
C ARG A 260 0.13 3.51 28.63
N LEU A 261 1.27 4.06 28.22
CA LEU A 261 2.56 3.54 28.66
C LEU A 261 2.59 3.61 30.19
N SER A 262 3.04 2.52 30.84
CA SER A 262 3.32 2.55 32.26
C SER A 262 4.41 3.58 32.49
N ARG A 263 4.10 4.64 33.23
CA ARG A 263 5.13 5.55 33.73
C ARG A 263 5.70 4.90 34.97
N SER A 264 6.88 4.29 34.83
CA SER A 264 7.75 3.90 35.96
C SER A 264 8.34 5.15 36.60
#